data_AF-A0A7Y1Z3S2-F1
#
_entry.id   AF-A0A7Y1Z3S2-F1
#
_cell.length_a   1.000
_cell.length_b   1.000
_cell.length_c   1.000
_cell.angle_alpha   90.00
_cell.angle_beta   90.00
_cell.angle_gamma   90.00
#
_symmetry.space_group_name_H-M   'P 1'
#
loop_
_entity.id
_entity.type
_entity.pdbx_description
1 polymer ?
#
loop_
_entity_poly.entity_id
_entity_poly.type
_entity_poly.pdbx_seq_one_letter_code
_entity_poly.pdbx_strand_id
1 'polypeptide(L)'
;MKENTEQHLDKLTKKIIGSMPLETPSSNFTSSVMTQIEGLDAKSIVHQPLISRRAWFIVALIGIAFIAFNIFGNVESLGWFESVDFGVLTDNKISESLSGITISKTLLYSAVMFGVFMLIQITVLKNYFDKRLQF
;
A
#
# COMPACT_ATOMS: atom_id res chain seq x y z
N MET A 1 -46.08 52.25 23.80
CA MET A 1 -46.20 52.69 22.38
C MET A 1 -45.02 52.26 21.50
N LYS A 2 -43.76 52.29 21.97
CA LYS A 2 -42.59 51.89 21.14
C LYS A 2 -42.56 50.40 20.75
N GLU A 3 -42.94 49.51 21.67
CA GLU A 3 -42.86 48.05 21.49
C GLU A 3 -43.77 47.50 20.37
N ASN A 4 -44.94 48.10 20.15
CA ASN A 4 -45.79 47.71 19.02
C ASN A 4 -45.14 48.11 17.68
N THR A 5 -44.44 49.24 17.64
CA THR A 5 -43.81 49.75 16.41
C THR A 5 -42.68 48.81 15.95
N GLU A 6 -41.87 48.30 16.88
CA GLU A 6 -40.82 47.31 16.60
C GLU A 6 -41.39 46.00 16.05
N GLN A 7 -42.50 45.49 16.62
CA GLN A 7 -43.16 44.28 16.12
C GLN A 7 -43.75 44.47 14.71
N HIS A 8 -44.26 45.66 14.40
CA HIS A 8 -44.72 45.98 13.06
C HIS A 8 -43.56 46.05 12.06
N LEU A 9 -42.43 46.63 12.46
CA LEU A 9 -41.20 46.70 11.63
C LEU A 9 -40.60 45.31 11.38
N ASP A 10 -40.56 44.43 12.39
CA ASP A 10 -40.10 43.05 12.25
C ASP A 10 -41.02 42.25 11.29
N LYS A 11 -42.34 42.37 11.45
CA LYS A 11 -43.31 41.73 10.56
C LYS A 11 -43.17 42.21 9.11
N LEU A 12 -42.92 43.52 8.91
CA LEU A 12 -42.68 44.08 7.58
C LEU A 12 -41.38 43.53 6.98
N THR A 13 -40.29 43.52 7.76
CA THR A 13 -38.99 42.99 7.33
C THR A 13 -39.08 41.52 6.95
N LYS A 14 -39.71 40.70 7.78
CA LYS A 14 -39.91 39.27 7.53
C LYS A 14 -40.79 39.01 6.31
N LYS A 15 -41.80 39.85 6.09
CA LYS A 15 -42.66 39.77 4.89
C LYS A 15 -41.89 40.14 3.63
N ILE A 16 -41.10 41.22 3.66
CA ILE A 16 -40.28 41.65 2.53
C ILE A 16 -39.28 40.55 2.18
N ILE A 17 -38.49 40.08 3.16
CA ILE A 17 -37.47 39.05 2.95
C ILE A 17 -38.08 37.73 2.48
N GLY A 18 -39.19 37.29 3.08
CA GLY A 18 -39.87 36.05 2.69
C GLY A 18 -40.61 36.11 1.34
N SER A 19 -40.88 37.31 0.83
CA SER A 19 -41.52 37.53 -0.47
C SER A 19 -40.55 37.76 -1.62
N MET A 20 -39.24 37.89 -1.32
CA MET A 20 -38.24 37.98 -2.37
C MET A 20 -38.20 36.64 -3.12
N PRO A 21 -38.24 36.65 -4.46
CA PRO A 21 -38.03 35.44 -5.23
C PRO A 21 -36.65 34.88 -4.86
N LEU A 22 -36.60 33.60 -4.47
CA LEU A 22 -35.33 32.94 -4.27
C LEU A 22 -34.55 33.01 -5.57
N GLU A 23 -33.30 33.45 -5.50
CA GLU A 23 -32.39 33.39 -6.65
C GLU A 23 -32.24 31.92 -7.04
N THR A 24 -32.95 31.53 -8.09
CA THR A 24 -32.80 30.21 -8.66
C THR A 24 -31.56 30.24 -9.54
N PRO A 25 -30.69 29.23 -9.42
CA PRO A 25 -29.58 29.11 -10.34
C PRO A 25 -30.12 29.05 -11.77
N SER A 26 -29.33 29.55 -12.72
CA SER A 26 -29.69 29.42 -14.14
C SER A 26 -30.01 27.95 -14.47
N SER A 27 -30.92 27.72 -15.42
CA SER A 27 -31.30 26.36 -15.84
C SER A 27 -30.10 25.49 -16.24
N ASN A 28 -29.01 26.12 -16.67
CA ASN A 28 -27.77 25.47 -17.13
C ASN A 28 -26.67 25.42 -16.06
N PHE A 29 -26.94 25.83 -14.82
CA PHE A 29 -25.93 25.86 -13.75
C PHE A 29 -25.29 24.50 -13.54
N THR A 30 -26.12 23.46 -13.36
CA THR A 30 -25.63 22.09 -13.16
C THR A 30 -24.81 21.61 -14.35
N SER A 31 -25.24 21.89 -15.58
CA SER A 31 -24.51 21.50 -16.79
C SER A 31 -23.17 22.24 -16.92
N SER A 32 -23.13 23.53 -16.58
CA SER A 32 -21.92 24.35 -16.62
C SER A 32 -20.90 23.88 -15.58
N VAL A 33 -21.36 23.58 -14.36
CA VAL A 33 -20.52 23.01 -13.30
C VAL A 33 -20.04 21.61 -13.70
N MET A 34 -20.93 20.74 -14.20
CA MET A 34 -20.59 19.38 -14.62
C MET A 34 -19.53 19.37 -15.75
N THR A 35 -19.69 20.27 -16.73
CA THR A 35 -18.71 20.43 -17.84
C THR A 35 -17.35 20.86 -17.32
N GLN A 36 -17.32 21.74 -16.32
CA GLN A 36 -16.08 22.26 -15.75
C GLN A 36 -15.38 21.23 -14.87
N ILE A 37 -16.13 20.40 -14.12
CA ILE A 37 -15.56 19.30 -13.34
C ILE A 37 -15.14 18.09 -14.20
N GLU A 38 -15.80 17.84 -15.32
CA GLU A 38 -15.40 16.79 -16.28
C GLU A 38 -14.12 17.16 -17.02
N GLY A 39 -13.91 18.46 -17.33
CA GLY A 39 -12.67 18.97 -17.91
C GLY A 39 -11.51 19.07 -16.92
N LEU A 40 -11.81 19.17 -15.61
CA LEU A 40 -10.86 19.01 -14.52
C LEU A 40 -10.66 17.51 -14.25
N ASP A 41 -10.14 16.84 -15.28
CA ASP A 41 -9.61 15.48 -15.30
C ASP A 41 -9.58 14.87 -13.90
N ALA A 42 -10.65 14.15 -13.57
CA ALA A 42 -10.74 13.34 -12.37
C ALA A 42 -9.69 12.25 -12.53
N LYS A 43 -8.43 12.61 -12.25
CA LYS A 43 -7.18 11.88 -12.44
C LYS A 43 -7.51 10.42 -12.32
N SER A 44 -7.85 9.82 -13.46
CA SER A 44 -8.41 8.48 -13.47
C SER A 44 -7.35 7.67 -12.77
N ILE A 45 -7.72 7.01 -11.67
CA ILE A 45 -6.80 6.15 -10.95
C ILE A 45 -6.59 4.99 -11.91
N VAL A 46 -5.70 5.20 -12.89
CA VAL A 46 -5.30 4.20 -13.85
C VAL A 46 -4.66 3.14 -12.98
N HIS A 47 -5.37 2.02 -12.85
CA HIS A 47 -4.87 0.84 -12.18
C HIS A 47 -3.66 0.33 -12.96
N GLN A 48 -2.49 0.91 -12.68
CA GLN A 48 -1.24 0.41 -13.19
C GLN A 48 -1.01 -0.96 -12.54
N PRO A 49 -0.71 -2.00 -13.33
CA PRO A 49 -0.43 -3.31 -12.78
C PRO A 49 0.77 -3.20 -11.83
N LEU A 50 0.62 -3.77 -10.63
CA LEU A 50 1.63 -3.75 -9.55
C LEU A 50 3.03 -4.21 -10.01
N ILE A 51 3.06 -5.05 -11.05
CA ILE A 51 4.27 -5.54 -11.70
C ILE A 51 4.12 -5.29 -13.21
N SER A 52 5.08 -4.56 -13.80
CA SER A 52 5.15 -4.35 -15.24
C SER A 52 5.26 -5.69 -15.98
N ARG A 53 4.67 -5.80 -17.19
CA ARG A 53 4.75 -7.02 -18.02
C ARG A 53 6.19 -7.52 -18.23
N ARG A 54 7.17 -6.61 -18.26
CA ARG A 54 8.60 -6.94 -18.36
C ARG A 54 9.16 -7.58 -17.08
N ALA A 55 8.70 -7.14 -15.92
CA ALA A 55 9.11 -7.70 -14.64
C ALA A 55 8.60 -9.14 -14.46
N TRP A 56 7.43 -9.48 -15.00
CA TRP A 56 6.95 -10.86 -15.05
C TRP A 56 7.86 -11.80 -15.85
N PHE A 57 8.42 -11.33 -16.98
CA PHE A 57 9.40 -12.12 -17.74
C PHE A 57 10.68 -12.38 -16.94
N ILE A 58 11.16 -11.38 -16.19
CA ILE A 58 12.36 -11.53 -15.33
C ILE A 58 12.09 -12.55 -14.22
N VAL A 59 10.94 -12.48 -13.54
CA VAL A 59 10.55 -13.43 -12.50
C VAL A 59 10.46 -14.85 -13.06
N ALA A 60 9.84 -15.03 -14.23
CA ALA A 60 9.76 -16.33 -14.89
C ALA A 60 11.14 -16.89 -15.25
N LEU A 61 12.02 -16.05 -15.79
CA LEU A 61 13.39 -16.44 -16.14
C LEU A 61 14.18 -16.90 -14.90
N ILE A 62 14.10 -16.17 -13.79
CA ILE A 62 14.74 -16.53 -12.53
C ILE A 62 14.19 -17.86 -12.00
N GLY A 63 12.87 -18.06 -12.05
CA GLY A 63 12.24 -19.31 -11.63
C GLY A 63 12.71 -20.50 -12.46
N ILE A 64 12.77 -20.35 -13.78
CA ILE A 64 13.28 -21.39 -14.70
C ILE A 64 14.76 -21.69 -14.40
N ALA A 65 15.59 -20.65 -14.21
CA ALA A 65 16.99 -20.83 -13.87
C ALA A 65 17.18 -21.54 -12.53
N PHE A 66 16.34 -21.25 -11.53
CA PHE A 66 16.38 -21.90 -10.23
C PHE A 66 15.97 -23.37 -10.29
N ILE A 67 14.94 -23.70 -11.08
CA ILE A 67 14.50 -25.08 -11.32
C ILE A 67 15.60 -25.86 -12.06
N ALA A 68 16.17 -25.27 -13.12
CA ALA A 68 17.29 -25.87 -13.84
C ALA A 68 18.50 -26.09 -12.93
N PHE A 69 18.81 -25.12 -12.06
CA PHE A 69 19.88 -25.25 -11.08
C PHE A 69 19.62 -26.37 -10.06
N ASN A 70 18.37 -26.61 -9.64
CA ASN A 70 18.07 -27.74 -8.75
C ASN A 70 18.17 -29.11 -9.44
N ILE A 71 17.86 -29.17 -10.74
CA ILE A 71 17.91 -30.43 -11.51
C ILE A 71 19.34 -30.79 -11.93
N PHE A 72 20.11 -29.80 -12.37
CA PHE A 72 21.48 -30.01 -12.90
C PHE A 72 22.58 -29.67 -11.89
N GLY A 73 22.27 -28.90 -10.84
CA GLY A 73 23.22 -28.54 -9.81
C GLY A 73 23.40 -29.66 -8.80
N ASN A 74 24.62 -30.16 -8.71
CA ASN A 74 25.01 -31.06 -7.63
C ASN A 74 25.14 -30.26 -6.33
N VAL A 75 24.04 -30.21 -5.57
CA VAL A 75 23.93 -29.47 -4.31
C VAL A 75 24.79 -30.03 -3.17
N GLU A 76 25.42 -31.20 -3.34
CA GLU A 76 26.27 -31.81 -2.31
C GLU A 76 27.67 -31.18 -2.20
N SER A 77 28.14 -30.44 -3.22
CA SER A 77 29.53 -29.94 -3.29
C SER A 77 29.70 -28.45 -2.97
N LEU A 78 28.61 -27.76 -2.74
CA LEU A 78 28.59 -26.33 -2.52
C LEU A 78 28.97 -26.09 -1.05
N GLY A 79 30.29 -26.03 -0.79
CA GLY A 79 30.92 -25.94 0.55
C GLY A 79 30.93 -24.56 1.23
N TRP A 80 30.47 -23.51 0.54
CA TRP A 80 30.16 -22.18 1.11
C TRP A 80 29.28 -22.21 2.39
N PHE A 81 28.34 -23.15 2.53
CA PHE A 81 27.47 -23.26 3.72
C PHE A 81 27.92 -24.31 4.73
N GLU A 82 28.88 -25.17 4.40
CA GLU A 82 29.37 -26.23 5.29
C GLU A 82 30.32 -25.67 6.37
N SER A 83 30.97 -24.55 6.09
CA SER A 83 31.86 -23.83 7.03
C SER A 83 31.13 -22.90 7.99
N VAL A 84 29.80 -22.76 7.89
CA VAL A 84 29.03 -21.93 8.82
C VAL A 84 28.70 -22.75 10.05
N ASP A 85 29.52 -22.60 11.10
CA ASP A 85 29.28 -23.22 12.39
C ASP A 85 28.14 -22.50 13.13
N PHE A 86 26.96 -23.13 13.15
CA PHE A 86 25.80 -22.66 13.91
C PHE A 86 25.86 -23.04 15.39
N GLY A 87 27.00 -23.58 15.87
CA GLY A 87 27.22 -23.96 17.27
C GLY A 87 26.82 -22.87 18.27
N VAL A 88 27.11 -21.60 17.95
CA VAL A 88 26.76 -20.44 18.80
C VAL A 88 25.25 -20.22 18.92
N LEU A 89 24.43 -20.68 17.98
CA LEU A 89 22.96 -20.57 18.04
C LEU A 89 22.32 -21.78 18.75
N THR A 90 22.94 -22.95 18.65
CA THR A 90 22.47 -24.19 19.30
C THR A 90 22.94 -24.35 20.75
N ASP A 91 24.05 -23.72 21.15
CA ASP A 91 24.65 -23.88 22.49
C ASP A 91 24.21 -22.75 23.45
N ASN A 92 22.92 -22.42 23.43
CA ASN A 92 22.30 -21.40 24.25
C ASN A 92 21.23 -22.00 25.16
N LYS A 93 21.01 -21.42 26.34
CA LYS A 93 19.91 -21.79 27.27
C LYS A 93 18.52 -21.89 26.62
N ILE A 94 18.28 -21.14 25.54
CA ILE A 94 17.03 -21.18 24.77
C ILE A 94 16.89 -22.49 23.99
N SER A 95 17.98 -22.98 23.40
CA SER A 95 18.06 -24.26 22.70
C SER A 95 17.92 -25.43 23.67
N GLU A 96 18.48 -25.31 24.88
CA GLU A 96 18.33 -26.30 25.96
C GLU A 96 16.86 -26.43 26.42
N SER A 97 16.12 -25.32 26.47
CA SER A 97 14.66 -25.32 26.73
C SER A 97 13.82 -25.83 25.55
N LEU A 98 14.40 -25.88 24.35
CA LEU A 98 13.78 -26.37 23.10
C LEU A 98 14.40 -27.70 22.65
N SER A 99 15.08 -28.41 23.55
CA SER A 99 15.83 -29.65 23.30
C SER A 99 14.97 -30.82 22.85
N GLY A 100 13.64 -30.74 23.01
CA GLY A 100 12.68 -31.70 22.47
C GLY A 100 12.34 -31.50 20.99
N ILE A 101 12.81 -30.41 20.36
CA ILE A 101 12.48 -30.06 18.96
C ILE A 101 13.74 -30.17 18.10
N THR A 102 13.83 -31.24 17.32
CA THR A 102 14.92 -31.43 16.35
C THR A 102 14.73 -30.50 15.16
N ILE A 103 15.41 -29.35 15.16
CA ILE A 103 15.40 -28.43 14.02
C ILE A 103 16.31 -29.00 12.92
N SER A 104 15.72 -29.30 11.76
CA SER A 104 16.51 -29.75 10.60
C SER A 104 17.35 -28.60 10.03
N LYS A 105 18.53 -28.91 9.48
CA LYS A 105 19.40 -27.90 8.83
C LYS A 105 18.65 -27.12 7.75
N THR A 106 17.80 -27.81 6.98
CA THR A 106 16.93 -27.19 5.95
C THR A 106 15.98 -26.15 6.54
N LEU A 107 15.39 -26.42 7.70
CA LEU A 107 14.48 -25.49 8.37
C LEU A 107 15.22 -24.26 8.88
N LEU A 108 16.41 -24.47 9.44
CA LEU A 108 17.30 -23.37 9.87
C LEU A 108 17.70 -22.47 8.69
N TYR A 109 18.15 -23.06 7.58
CA TYR A 109 18.51 -22.30 6.37
C TYR A 109 17.31 -21.53 5.79
N SER A 110 16.14 -22.16 5.75
CA SER A 110 14.91 -21.53 5.27
C SER A 110 14.50 -20.35 6.16
N ALA A 111 14.62 -20.48 7.48
CA ALA A 111 14.29 -19.41 8.43
C ALA A 111 15.22 -18.19 8.27
N VAL A 112 16.52 -18.41 8.11
CA VAL A 112 17.50 -17.33 7.89
C VAL A 112 17.22 -16.65 6.54
N MET A 113 17.03 -17.43 5.47
CA MET A 113 16.79 -16.88 4.14
C MET A 113 15.47 -16.11 4.07
N PHE A 114 14.43 -16.60 4.76
CA PHE A 114 13.16 -15.88 4.93
C PHE A 114 13.35 -14.54 5.65
N GLY A 115 14.15 -14.49 6.71
CA GLY A 115 14.50 -13.26 7.41
C GLY A 115 15.18 -12.23 6.49
N VAL A 116 16.15 -12.66 5.69
CA VAL A 116 16.80 -11.79 4.68
C VAL A 116 15.79 -11.29 3.66
N PHE A 117 14.91 -12.16 3.18
CA PHE A 117 13.88 -11.78 2.21
C PHE A 117 12.90 -10.75 2.78
N MET A 118 12.51 -10.89 4.05
CA MET A 118 11.71 -9.90 4.77
C MET A 118 12.38 -8.52 4.80
N LEU A 119 13.68 -8.45 5.09
CA LEU A 119 14.41 -7.16 5.09
C LEU A 119 14.43 -6.50 3.70
N ILE A 120 14.60 -7.30 2.65
CA ILE A 120 14.55 -6.82 1.26
C ILE A 120 13.14 -6.30 0.94
N GLN A 121 12.09 -7.07 1.27
CA GLN A 121 10.70 -6.68 1.05
C GLN A 121 10.37 -5.37 1.75
N ILE A 122 10.81 -5.18 3.00
CA ILE A 122 10.61 -3.93 3.74
C ILE A 122 11.29 -2.75 3.03
N THR A 123 12.52 -2.93 2.54
CA THR A 123 13.26 -1.86 1.83
C THR A 123 12.59 -1.49 0.51
N VAL A 124 12.15 -2.49 -0.26
CA VAL A 124 11.42 -2.28 -1.52
C VAL A 124 10.09 -1.58 -1.27
N LEU A 125 9.34 -2.03 -0.25
CA LEU A 125 8.05 -1.45 0.10
C LEU A 125 8.21 0.00 0.58
N LYS A 126 9.23 0.27 1.40
CA LYS A 126 9.60 1.63 1.83
C LYS A 126 9.85 2.52 0.62
N ASN A 127 10.69 2.09 -0.32
CA ASN A 127 11.01 2.87 -1.54
C ASN A 127 9.77 3.08 -2.44
N TYR A 128 8.87 2.10 -2.51
CA TYR A 128 7.62 2.24 -3.26
C TYR A 128 6.69 3.30 -2.64
N PHE A 129 6.53 3.28 -1.31
CA PHE A 129 5.71 4.27 -0.61
C PHE A 129 6.33 5.67 -0.67
N ASP A 130 7.65 5.79 -0.55
CA ASP A 130 8.35 7.09 -0.63
C ASP A 130 8.09 7.79 -1.97
N LYS A 131 8.14 7.04 -3.08
CA LYS A 131 7.83 7.57 -4.43
C LYS A 131 6.37 7.95 -4.64
N ARG A 132 5.43 7.34 -3.89
CA ARG A 132 3.99 7.60 -4.02
C ARG A 132 3.50 8.72 -3.09
N LEU A 133 4.24 8.98 -2.00
CA LEU A 133 3.91 9.97 -0.97
C LEU A 133 4.71 11.27 -1.11
N GLN A 134 5.64 11.36 -2.07
CA GLN A 134 6.18 12.63 -2.54
C GLN A 134 5.06 13.43 -3.24
N PHE A 135 4.43 14.32 -2.48
CA PHE A 135 3.64 15.44 -2.97
C PHE A 135 4.55 16.59 -3.36
#